data_AF-A0A7S0GWS8-F1
#
_entry.id   AF-A0A7S0GWS8-F1
#
_cell.length_a   1.000
_cell.length_b   1.000
_cell.length_c   1.000
_cell.angle_alpha   90.00
_cell.angle_beta   90.00
_cell.angle_gamma   90.00
#
_symmetry.space_group_name_H-M   'P 1'
#
loop_
_entity.id
_entity.type
_entity.pdbx_description
1 polymer ?
#
loop_
_entity_poly.entity_id
_entity_poly.type
_entity_poly.pdbx_seq_one_letter_code
_entity_poly.pdbx_strand_id
1 'polypeptide(L)'
;NPKAMRAPEMFGENDKLSGEWTDGVFSAIWFEANKPTTTKRTWIVCDGPVDAIWIENLNTVLDDNRLLTLANGDRVPMHENCRILFEPRDLRNASPATVSRAGIVYVSQNDLGFEPVVEAWLRERGKENKKEEE
;
A
#
# COMPACT_ATOMS: atom_id res chain seq x y z
N ASN A 1 2.46 1.55 -6.49
CA ASN A 1 3.61 0.63 -6.55
C ASN A 1 4.83 1.22 -5.87
N PRO A 2 5.26 0.68 -4.71
CA PRO A 2 6.39 1.21 -3.94
C PRO A 2 7.75 1.17 -4.64
N LYS A 3 8.00 0.18 -5.52
CA LYS A 3 9.31 -0.02 -6.16
C LYS A 3 9.50 0.85 -7.42
N ALA A 4 8.44 1.50 -7.88
CA ALA A 4 8.48 2.38 -9.05
C ALA A 4 9.11 3.76 -8.78
N MET A 5 9.34 4.10 -7.51
CA MET A 5 9.90 5.39 -7.07
C MET A 5 10.98 5.17 -6.01
N ARG A 6 11.84 6.17 -5.81
CA ARG A 6 12.86 6.13 -4.76
C ARG A 6 12.20 6.39 -3.40
N ALA A 7 12.75 5.83 -2.32
CA ALA A 7 12.21 6.06 -0.97
C ALA A 7 12.11 7.56 -0.58
N PRO A 8 13.10 8.42 -0.92
CA PRO A 8 12.98 9.87 -0.69
C PRO A 8 11.79 10.50 -1.43
N GLU A 9 11.51 10.11 -2.68
CA GLU A 9 10.35 10.61 -3.44
C GLU A 9 9.02 10.10 -2.90
N MET A 10 9.05 8.96 -2.20
CA MET A 10 7.88 8.36 -1.59
C MET A 10 7.49 9.05 -0.28
N PHE A 11 8.45 9.30 0.60
CA PHE A 11 8.17 9.82 1.94
C PHE A 11 8.44 11.33 2.09
N GLY A 12 9.22 11.90 1.19
CA GLY A 12 9.67 13.29 1.21
C GLY A 12 11.16 13.38 1.51
N GLU A 13 11.78 14.44 0.97
CA GLU A 13 13.20 14.74 1.19
C GLU A 13 13.45 16.24 1.23
N ASN A 14 14.53 16.64 1.90
CA ASN A 14 15.05 17.99 1.76
C ASN A 14 15.81 18.10 0.44
N ASP A 15 15.46 19.08 -0.39
CA ASP A 15 16.24 19.39 -1.58
C ASP A 15 17.67 19.76 -1.18
N LYS A 16 18.65 19.15 -1.85
CA LYS A 16 20.07 19.30 -1.54
C LYS A 16 20.59 20.70 -1.89
N LEU A 17 19.92 21.41 -2.78
CA LEU A 17 20.33 22.74 -3.23
C LEU A 17 19.67 23.85 -2.41
N SER A 18 18.35 23.82 -2.28
CA SER A 18 17.59 24.86 -1.55
C SER A 18 17.51 24.61 -0.04
N GLY A 19 17.62 23.35 0.40
CA GLY A 19 17.30 22.95 1.77
C GLY A 19 15.81 22.93 2.07
N GLU A 20 14.94 23.18 1.09
CA GLU A 20 13.50 23.16 1.27
C GLU A 20 12.97 21.72 1.30
N TRP A 21 11.97 21.48 2.15
CA TRP A 21 11.32 20.19 2.24
C TRP A 21 10.36 19.99 1.06
N THR A 22 10.46 18.83 0.42
CA THR A 22 9.51 18.39 -0.60
C THR A 22 8.74 17.17 -0.09
N ASP A 23 7.42 17.26 -0.07
CA ASP A 23 6.56 16.14 0.32
C ASP A 23 6.63 14.99 -0.68
N GLY A 24 6.64 13.77 -0.15
CA GLY A 24 6.60 12.56 -0.95
C GLY A 24 5.18 12.14 -1.35
N VAL A 25 5.10 11.24 -2.32
CA VAL A 25 3.81 10.72 -2.83
C VAL A 25 3.02 9.99 -1.74
N PHE A 26 3.68 9.15 -0.95
CA PHE A 26 3.03 8.41 0.14
C PHE A 26 2.62 9.34 1.28
N SER A 27 3.43 10.34 1.65
CA SER A 27 3.05 11.29 2.71
C SER A 27 1.83 12.11 2.29
N ALA A 28 1.77 12.58 1.06
CA ALA A 28 0.58 13.27 0.53
C ALA A 28 -0.68 12.38 0.57
N ILE A 29 -0.59 11.13 0.11
CA ILE A 29 -1.70 10.16 0.17
C ILE A 29 -2.09 9.89 1.63
N TRP A 30 -1.11 9.77 2.52
CA TRP A 30 -1.33 9.52 3.94
C TRP A 30 -2.15 10.64 4.58
N PHE A 31 -1.79 11.90 4.36
CA PHE A 31 -2.52 13.04 4.91
C PHE A 31 -3.98 13.09 4.45
N GLU A 32 -4.25 12.71 3.21
CA GLU A 32 -5.61 12.65 2.68
C GLU A 32 -6.41 11.45 3.21
N ALA A 33 -5.79 10.27 3.21
CA ALA A 33 -6.43 9.03 3.66
C ALA A 33 -6.69 9.00 5.18
N ASN A 34 -5.83 9.67 5.95
CA ASN A 34 -5.82 9.64 7.41
C ASN A 34 -6.60 10.81 8.05
N LYS A 35 -7.55 11.43 7.33
CA LYS A 35 -8.36 12.51 7.89
C LYS A 35 -9.36 11.98 8.95
N PRO A 36 -9.46 12.60 10.13
CA PRO A 36 -10.35 12.14 11.21
C PRO A 36 -11.84 12.29 10.89
N THR A 37 -12.19 13.16 9.93
CA THR A 37 -13.58 13.51 9.60
C THR A 37 -14.29 12.49 8.70
N THR A 38 -13.56 11.51 8.18
CA THR A 38 -14.12 10.54 7.24
C THR A 38 -14.82 9.41 7.99
N THR A 39 -16.14 9.29 7.81
CA THR A 39 -16.95 8.19 8.36
C THR A 39 -16.66 6.84 7.70
N LYS A 40 -16.01 6.85 6.54
CA LYS A 40 -15.62 5.66 5.78
C LYS A 40 -14.22 5.20 6.17
N ARG A 41 -14.00 3.89 6.11
CA ARG A 41 -12.66 3.30 6.29
C ARG A 41 -11.87 3.42 4.99
N THR A 42 -10.70 4.04 5.06
CA THR A 42 -9.79 4.25 3.92
C THR A 42 -8.66 3.24 3.97
N TRP A 43 -8.34 2.65 2.82
CA TRP A 43 -7.27 1.67 2.68
C TRP A 43 -6.20 2.23 1.74
N ILE A 44 -4.96 2.28 2.22
CA ILE A 44 -3.78 2.59 1.40
C ILE A 44 -3.17 1.27 0.98
N VAL A 45 -3.20 0.98 -0.32
CA VAL A 45 -2.71 -0.29 -0.88
C VAL A 45 -1.33 -0.08 -1.50
N CYS A 46 -0.34 -0.76 -0.93
CA CYS A 46 1.02 -0.82 -1.43
C CYS A 46 1.21 -2.11 -2.25
N ASP A 47 0.82 -2.05 -3.52
CA ASP A 47 0.98 -3.14 -4.49
C ASP A 47 2.40 -3.12 -5.09
N GLY A 48 3.22 -4.09 -4.71
CA GLY A 48 4.60 -4.24 -5.18
C GLY A 48 5.49 -5.00 -4.21
N PRO A 49 6.73 -5.31 -4.62
CA PRO A 49 7.67 -6.06 -3.79
C PRO A 49 8.08 -5.28 -2.54
N VAL A 50 8.10 -5.95 -1.39
CA VAL A 50 8.64 -5.40 -0.14
C VAL A 50 10.17 -5.39 -0.20
N ASP A 51 10.76 -4.27 0.22
CA ASP A 51 12.20 -4.05 0.26
C ASP A 51 12.53 -3.29 1.56
N ALA A 52 13.64 -3.66 2.19
CA ALA A 52 14.09 -3.10 3.47
C ALA A 52 14.18 -1.56 3.45
N ILE A 53 14.59 -0.96 2.33
CA ILE A 53 14.84 0.49 2.25
C ILE A 53 13.58 1.31 2.48
N TRP A 54 12.45 0.93 1.87
CA TRP A 54 11.23 1.73 1.97
C TRP A 54 10.36 1.28 3.14
N ILE A 55 10.30 -0.03 3.43
CA ILE A 55 9.40 -0.55 4.47
C ILE A 55 9.84 -0.16 5.88
N GLU A 56 11.13 0.10 6.10
CA GLU A 56 11.65 0.54 7.40
C GLU A 56 11.08 1.89 7.85
N ASN A 57 10.79 2.79 6.89
CA ASN A 57 10.14 4.08 7.17
C ASN A 57 8.71 3.92 7.71
N LEU A 58 8.11 2.73 7.58
CA LEU A 58 6.77 2.43 8.08
C LEU A 58 6.78 1.69 9.43
N ASN A 59 7.93 1.34 9.99
CA ASN A 59 7.98 0.52 11.21
C ASN A 59 7.21 1.14 12.40
N THR A 60 7.30 2.46 12.59
CA THR A 60 6.64 3.17 13.70
C THR A 60 5.14 3.36 13.49
N VAL A 61 4.66 3.27 12.25
CA VAL A 61 3.22 3.35 11.96
C VAL A 61 2.55 1.98 11.97
N LEU A 62 3.34 0.93 11.69
CA LEU A 62 2.90 -0.45 11.72
C LEU A 62 2.97 -1.09 13.11
N ASP A 63 3.73 -0.52 14.04
CA ASP A 63 3.77 -1.00 15.43
C ASP A 63 2.65 -0.39 16.30
N ASP A 64 2.70 -0.66 17.61
CA ASP A 64 1.71 -0.19 18.57
C ASP A 64 1.66 1.35 18.70
N ASN A 65 2.70 2.06 18.28
CA ASN A 65 2.73 3.53 18.32
C ASN A 65 1.79 4.15 17.29
N ARG A 66 1.53 3.45 16.17
CA ARG A 66 0.63 3.92 15.10
C ARG A 66 0.96 5.34 14.64
N LEU A 67 2.24 5.66 14.47
CA LEU A 67 2.72 7.00 14.19
C LEU A 67 3.63 7.03 12.95
N LEU A 68 3.21 7.75 11.90
CA LEU A 68 4.09 8.01 10.76
C LEU A 68 5.08 9.10 11.14
N THR A 69 6.38 8.81 11.03
CA THR A 69 7.46 9.76 11.30
C THR A 69 8.19 10.07 10.00
N LEU A 70 8.14 11.32 9.55
CA LEU A 70 8.82 11.79 8.35
C LEU A 70 10.22 12.33 8.68
N ALA A 71 11.10 12.39 7.68
CA ALA A 71 12.48 12.84 7.86
C ALA A 71 12.61 14.33 8.22
N ASN A 72 11.60 15.15 7.93
CA ASN A 72 11.50 16.54 8.40
C ASN A 72 11.16 16.67 9.89
N GLY A 73 10.86 15.55 10.58
CA GLY A 73 10.47 15.53 11.98
C GLY A 73 8.96 15.55 12.21
N ASP A 74 8.13 15.58 11.17
CA ASP A 74 6.68 15.50 11.30
C ASP A 74 6.26 14.14 11.84
N ARG A 75 5.30 14.16 12.77
CA ARG A 75 4.79 12.99 13.47
C ARG A 75 3.27 12.97 13.36
N VAL A 76 2.76 12.07 12.53
CA VAL A 76 1.34 12.04 12.15
C VAL A 76 0.71 10.76 12.67
N PRO A 77 -0.19 10.82 13.68
CA PRO A 77 -0.80 9.63 14.24
C PRO A 77 -1.79 9.02 13.25
N MET A 78 -1.81 7.70 13.15
CA MET A 78 -2.76 6.94 12.34
C MET A 78 -4.11 6.87 13.05
N HIS A 79 -5.14 7.41 12.39
CA HIS A 79 -6.51 7.35 12.86
C HIS A 79 -7.13 5.97 12.62
N GLU A 80 -8.15 5.62 13.42
CA GLU A 80 -8.78 4.29 13.38
C GLU A 80 -9.47 3.96 12.05
N ASN A 81 -9.78 4.96 11.23
CA ASN A 81 -10.39 4.80 9.92
C ASN A 81 -9.38 4.51 8.80
N CYS A 82 -8.09 4.73 9.03
CA CYS A 82 -7.04 4.43 8.04
C CYS A 82 -6.54 2.99 8.22
N ARG A 83 -6.24 2.29 7.13
CA ARG A 83 -5.58 0.97 7.11
C ARG A 83 -4.55 0.92 6.00
N ILE A 84 -3.44 0.22 6.22
CA ILE A 84 -2.43 -0.05 5.20
C ILE A 84 -2.53 -1.52 4.82
N LEU A 85 -2.52 -1.82 3.52
CA LEU A 85 -2.45 -3.17 2.97
C LEU A 85 -1.24 -3.29 2.06
N PHE A 86 -0.52 -4.39 2.19
CA PHE A 86 0.60 -4.73 1.30
C PHE A 86 0.19 -5.91 0.44
N GLU A 87 0.46 -5.83 -0.87
CA GLU A 87 0.24 -6.93 -1.81
C GLU A 87 1.57 -7.34 -2.47
N PRO A 88 2.49 -7.99 -1.73
CA PRO A 88 3.72 -8.52 -2.31
C PRO A 88 3.55 -9.97 -2.76
N ARG A 89 4.35 -10.37 -3.76
CA ARG A 89 4.46 -11.78 -4.16
C ARG A 89 5.13 -12.64 -3.09
N ASP A 90 6.16 -12.11 -2.44
CA ASP A 90 6.94 -12.80 -1.41
C ASP A 90 7.59 -11.81 -0.44
N LEU A 91 8.05 -12.31 0.71
CA LEU A 91 8.64 -11.51 1.79
C LEU A 91 10.16 -11.76 1.96
N ARG A 92 10.86 -12.26 0.93
CA ARG A 92 12.27 -12.66 1.04
C ARG A 92 13.22 -11.53 1.46
N ASN A 93 12.85 -10.29 1.14
CA ASN A 93 13.65 -9.09 1.43
C ASN A 93 13.14 -8.30 2.65
N ALA A 94 12.18 -8.84 3.39
CA ALA A 94 11.65 -8.22 4.61
C ALA A 94 12.29 -8.86 5.85
N SER A 95 12.61 -8.04 6.86
CA SER A 95 13.12 -8.56 8.13
C SER A 95 11.99 -9.23 8.94
N PRO A 96 12.29 -10.24 9.79
CA PRO A 96 11.31 -10.82 10.71
C PRO A 96 10.60 -9.78 11.58
N ALA A 97 11.30 -8.73 11.99
CA ALA A 97 10.72 -7.63 12.78
C ALA A 97 9.71 -6.79 11.98
N THR A 98 9.95 -6.60 10.69
CA THR A 98 9.01 -5.89 9.80
C THR A 98 7.73 -6.67 9.62
N VAL A 99 7.84 -7.98 9.36
CA VAL A 99 6.68 -8.83 9.09
C VAL A 99 5.86 -9.14 10.35
N SER A 100 6.49 -9.12 11.53
CA SER A 100 5.78 -9.38 12.80
C SER A 100 4.80 -8.28 13.21
N ARG A 101 4.87 -7.10 12.58
CA ARG A 101 4.00 -5.94 12.84
C ARG A 101 2.70 -5.96 12.04
N ALA A 102 2.59 -6.87 11.06
CA ALA A 102 1.43 -6.96 10.18
C ALA A 102 0.77 -8.35 10.26
N GLY A 103 -0.55 -8.39 10.12
CA GLY A 103 -1.26 -9.63 9.86
C GLY A 103 -0.95 -10.13 8.46
N ILE A 104 -0.61 -11.41 8.33
CA ILE A 104 -0.25 -12.04 7.04
C ILE A 104 -1.37 -12.99 6.62
N VAL A 105 -1.89 -12.78 5.42
CA VAL A 105 -2.77 -13.73 4.74
C VAL A 105 -2.00 -14.34 3.59
N TYR A 106 -1.77 -15.65 3.65
CA TYR A 106 -1.11 -16.39 2.57
C TYR A 106 -2.17 -16.96 1.63
N VAL A 107 -2.00 -16.70 0.33
CA VAL A 107 -2.85 -17.26 -0.73
C VAL A 107 -2.03 -18.30 -1.50
N SER A 108 -2.46 -19.56 -1.48
CA SER A 108 -1.78 -20.62 -2.20
C SER A 108 -2.10 -20.55 -3.69
N GLN A 109 -1.14 -20.96 -4.54
CA GLN A 109 -1.38 -21.13 -5.97
C GLN A 109 -2.43 -22.22 -6.27
N ASN A 110 -2.65 -23.13 -5.33
CA ASN A 110 -3.66 -24.18 -5.44
C ASN A 110 -5.06 -23.70 -5.04
N ASP A 111 -5.19 -22.57 -4.35
CA ASP A 111 -6.49 -22.07 -3.87
C ASP A 111 -7.29 -21.40 -5.00
N LEU A 112 -6.60 -20.87 -6.02
CA LEU A 112 -7.22 -20.21 -7.17
C LEU A 112 -6.69 -20.84 -8.47
N GLY A 113 -7.44 -21.82 -8.98
CA GLY A 113 -7.19 -22.45 -10.28
C GLY A 113 -7.43 -21.51 -11.47
N PHE A 114 -7.25 -22.03 -12.68
CA PHE A 114 -7.52 -21.26 -13.90
C PHE A 114 -9.03 -21.20 -14.22
N GLU A 115 -9.81 -22.13 -13.67
CA GLU A 115 -11.22 -22.33 -13.96
C GLU A 115 -12.06 -21.07 -13.71
N PRO A 116 -11.95 -20.36 -12.55
CA PRO A 116 -12.72 -19.14 -12.32
C PRO A 116 -12.41 -18.02 -13.32
N VAL A 117 -11.16 -17.95 -13.81
CA VAL A 117 -10.75 -16.96 -14.83
C VAL A 117 -11.41 -17.27 -16.17
N VAL A 118 -11.42 -18.55 -16.57
CA VAL A 118 -12.08 -19.00 -17.81
C VAL A 118 -13.59 -18.79 -17.73
N GLU A 119 -14.23 -19.14 -16.62
CA GLU A 119 -15.66 -18.94 -16.41
C GLU A 119 -16.05 -17.46 -16.45
N ALA A 120 -15.25 -16.58 -15.82
CA ALA A 120 -15.47 -15.14 -15.88
C ALA A 120 -15.39 -14.61 -17.32
N TRP A 121 -14.38 -15.04 -18.08
CA TRP A 121 -14.19 -14.67 -19.48
C TRP A 121 -15.33 -15.16 -20.40
N LEU A 122 -15.77 -16.42 -20.25
CA LEU A 122 -16.90 -16.97 -21.01
C LEU A 122 -18.20 -16.20 -20.71
N ARG A 123 -18.41 -15.84 -19.44
CA ARG A 123 -19.61 -15.09 -19.00
C ARG A 123 -19.65 -13.68 -19.61
N GLU A 124 -18.52 -13.03 -19.84
CA GLU A 124 -18.48 -11.71 -20.49
C GLU A 124 -18.91 -11.79 -21.97
N ARG A 125 -18.47 -12.82 -22.70
CA ARG A 125 -18.86 -13.04 -24.10
C ARG A 125 -20.35 -13.34 -24.29
N GLY A 126 -20.95 -14.07 -23.36
CA GLY A 126 -22.39 -14.31 -23.35
C GLY A 126 -23.22 -13.02 -23.18
N LYS A 127 -22.64 -11.93 -22.66
CA LYS A 127 -23.28 -10.61 -22.56
C LYS A 127 -23.10 -9.77 -23.82
N GLU A 128 -22.01 -9.94 -24.57
CA GLU A 128 -21.79 -9.26 -25.86
C GLU A 128 -22.80 -9.77 -26.90
N ASN A 129 -22.95 -11.09 -27.04
CA ASN A 129 -23.89 -11.67 -28.01
C ASN A 129 -25.35 -11.29 -27.73
N LYS A 130 -25.73 -11.04 -26.46
CA LYS A 130 -27.08 -10.58 -26.11
C LYS A 130 -27.33 -9.09 -26.36
N LYS A 131 -26.28 -8.28 -26.46
CA LYS A 131 -26.39 -6.84 -26.78
C LYS A 131 -26.47 -6.57 -28.28
N GLU A 132 -26.05 -7.52 -29.12
CA GLU A 132 -26.19 -7.42 -30.58
C GLU A 132 -27.57 -7.89 -31.08
N GLU A 133 -28.34 -8.59 -30.24
CA GLU A 133 -29.69 -9.07 -30.55
C GLU A 133 -30.82 -8.13 -30.06
N GLU A 134 -30.49 -7.02 -29.37
CA GLU A 134 -31.39 -5.90 -29.02
C GLU A 134 -31.11 -4.66 -29.87
#